data_AF-A0ABD4KXW0-F1
#
_entry.id   AF-A0ABD4KXW0-F1
#
_cell.length_a   1.000
_cell.length_b   1.000
_cell.length_c   1.000
_cell.angle_alpha   90.00
_cell.angle_beta   90.00
_cell.angle_gamma   90.00
#
_symmetry.space_group_name_H-M   'P 1'
#
loop_
_entity.id
_entity.type
_entity.pdbx_description
1 polymer ?
#
loop_
_entity_poly.entity_id
_entity_poly.type
_entity_poly.pdbx_seq_one_letter_code
_entity_poly.pdbx_strand_id
1 'polypeptide(L)'
;MKYFLVIILSCLSWSTLANQSFYKLGVGDQIRIQVYDEPELSLETRVSDSGTIDYPFLGRIKLKGKTTEEVKAAIHDGLLDGYLINPNVFVSVVMYRPYFINGQVKTSGSYPYYPGLTV
;
A
#
# COMPACT_ATOMS: atom_id res chain seq x y z
N MET A 1 -53.59 -9.82 -22.43
CA MET A 1 -52.58 -9.63 -21.36
C MET A 1 -51.28 -10.25 -21.86
N LYS A 2 -50.13 -9.59 -22.06
CA LYS A 2 -49.61 -8.23 -21.75
C LYS A 2 -48.97 -7.98 -20.36
N TYR A 3 -49.08 -8.87 -19.37
CA TYR A 3 -48.42 -8.70 -18.06
C TYR A 3 -47.74 -9.96 -17.48
N PHE A 4 -47.45 -10.99 -18.28
CA PHE A 4 -46.88 -12.25 -17.78
C PHE A 4 -45.36 -12.43 -18.02
N LEU A 5 -44.68 -11.49 -18.69
CA LEU A 5 -43.30 -11.68 -19.18
C LEU A 5 -42.24 -10.78 -18.50
N VAL A 6 -42.61 -9.98 -17.48
CA VAL A 6 -41.76 -8.86 -16.99
C VAL A 6 -41.13 -9.12 -15.60
N ILE A 7 -41.54 -10.17 -14.90
CA ILE A 7 -41.23 -10.34 -13.45
C ILE A 7 -39.91 -11.10 -13.18
N ILE A 8 -39.27 -11.71 -14.17
CA ILE A 8 -38.01 -12.48 -13.97
C ILE A 8 -36.73 -11.62 -14.12
N LEU A 9 -36.83 -10.40 -14.66
CA LEU A 9 -35.67 -9.51 -14.85
C LEU A 9 -35.37 -8.59 -13.64
N SER A 10 -35.79 -8.98 -12.44
CA SER A 10 -35.50 -8.24 -11.19
C SER A 10 -34.33 -8.79 -10.38
N CYS A 11 -33.66 -9.86 -10.85
CA CYS A 11 -32.37 -10.25 -10.32
C CYS A 11 -31.28 -9.34 -10.91
N LEU A 12 -31.35 -8.04 -10.57
CA LEU A 12 -30.18 -7.17 -10.68
C LEU A 12 -29.13 -7.76 -9.75
N SER A 13 -28.08 -8.30 -10.35
CA SER A 13 -26.91 -8.77 -9.63
C SER A 13 -26.36 -7.63 -8.77
N TRP A 14 -26.67 -7.63 -7.48
CA TRP A 14 -25.90 -6.87 -6.50
C TRP A 14 -24.54 -7.55 -6.39
N SER A 15 -23.67 -7.24 -7.35
CA SER A 15 -22.24 -7.40 -7.22
C SER A 15 -21.81 -6.58 -6.00
N THR A 16 -21.74 -7.23 -4.84
CA THR A 16 -21.09 -6.65 -3.66
C THR A 16 -19.64 -6.45 -4.04
N LEU A 17 -19.30 -5.22 -4.46
CA LEU A 17 -17.94 -4.84 -4.74
C LEU A 17 -17.18 -4.98 -3.41
N ALA A 18 -16.45 -6.09 -3.26
CA ALA A 18 -15.65 -6.33 -2.08
C ALA A 18 -14.68 -5.16 -1.96
N ASN A 19 -14.87 -4.32 -0.95
CA ASN A 19 -14.08 -3.11 -0.76
C ASN A 19 -12.70 -3.52 -0.24
N GLN A 20 -11.86 -4.02 -1.15
CA GLN A 20 -10.49 -4.43 -0.90
C GLN A 20 -9.65 -3.18 -0.66
N SER A 21 -9.75 -2.67 0.57
CA SER A 21 -8.97 -1.53 1.05
C SER A 21 -7.49 -1.94 1.12
N PHE A 22 -6.76 -1.71 0.04
CA PHE A 22 -5.31 -1.90 0.00
C PHE A 22 -4.63 -1.13 1.13
N TYR A 23 -3.60 -1.74 1.72
CA TYR A 23 -2.86 -1.11 2.81
C TYR A 23 -2.19 0.18 2.32
N LYS A 24 -2.39 1.27 3.08
CA LYS A 24 -1.75 2.56 2.85
C LYS A 24 -0.62 2.75 3.85
N LEU A 25 0.58 2.91 3.29
CA LEU A 25 1.81 3.22 4.00
C LEU A 25 1.65 4.52 4.81
N GLY A 26 2.35 4.59 5.92
CA GLY A 26 2.35 5.72 6.83
C GLY A 26 3.57 5.72 7.74
N VAL A 27 3.60 6.69 8.64
CA VAL A 27 4.73 6.92 9.55
C VAL A 27 5.04 5.66 10.34
N GLY A 28 6.31 5.26 10.36
CA GLY A 28 6.78 4.12 11.13
C GLY A 28 6.53 2.74 10.52
N ASP A 29 6.07 2.66 9.27
CA ASP A 29 6.19 1.43 8.48
C ASP A 29 7.65 1.24 8.05
N GLN A 30 8.12 0.00 8.03
CA GLN A 30 9.42 -0.39 7.47
C GLN A 30 9.18 -1.07 6.13
N ILE A 31 9.83 -0.57 5.08
CA ILE A 31 9.68 -1.03 3.71
C ILE A 31 11.02 -1.44 3.14
N ARG A 32 10.98 -2.37 2.19
CA ARG A 32 12.12 -2.75 1.35
C ARG A 32 11.80 -2.42 -0.09
N ILE A 33 12.72 -1.69 -0.73
CA ILE A 33 12.73 -1.39 -2.15
C ILE A 33 13.88 -2.20 -2.75
N GLN A 34 13.61 -2.96 -3.81
CA GLN A 34 14.64 -3.68 -4.56
C GLN A 34 14.52 -3.29 -6.02
N VAL A 35 15.65 -3.00 -6.65
CA VAL A 35 15.73 -2.76 -8.09
C VAL A 35 16.58 -3.89 -8.67
N TYR A 36 16.05 -4.56 -9.69
CA TYR A 36 16.72 -5.69 -10.33
C TYR A 36 18.05 -5.23 -10.97
N ASP A 37 19.09 -6.05 -10.83
CA ASP A 37 20.49 -5.79 -11.22
C ASP A 37 21.16 -4.52 -10.62
N GLU A 38 20.47 -3.76 -9.76
CA GLU A 38 20.92 -2.48 -9.21
C GLU A 38 20.94 -2.50 -7.67
N PRO A 39 21.98 -3.10 -7.04
CA PRO A 39 22.06 -3.23 -5.59
C PRO A 39 22.23 -1.88 -4.87
N GLU A 40 22.88 -0.89 -5.47
CA GLU A 40 22.98 0.48 -4.92
C GLU A 40 21.63 1.22 -4.79
N LEU A 41 20.64 0.84 -5.60
CA LEU A 41 19.27 1.36 -5.55
C LEU A 41 18.36 0.54 -4.63
N SER A 42 18.84 -0.61 -4.17
CA SER A 42 18.09 -1.54 -3.33
C SER A 42 18.35 -1.26 -1.86
N LEU A 43 17.31 -0.83 -1.14
CA LEU A 43 17.44 -0.44 0.26
C LEU A 43 16.23 -0.83 1.11
N GLU A 44 16.48 -0.99 2.41
CA GLU A 44 15.45 -1.16 3.43
C GLU A 44 15.47 0.04 4.36
N THR A 45 14.31 0.66 4.57
CA THR A 45 14.19 1.91 5.31
C THR A 45 12.84 2.04 6.01
N ARG A 46 12.76 3.00 6.93
CA ARG A 46 11.56 3.31 7.71
C ARG A 46 10.95 4.62 7.20
N VAL A 47 9.64 4.63 7.02
CA VAL A 47 8.90 5.86 6.67
C VAL A 47 9.01 6.84 7.84
N SER A 48 9.61 8.01 7.57
CA SER A 48 9.86 9.06 8.56
C SER A 48 8.57 9.67 9.11
N ASP A 49 8.70 10.50 10.15
CA ASP A 49 7.57 11.23 10.76
C ASP A 49 6.89 12.23 9.79
N SER A 50 7.64 12.76 8.82
CA SER A 50 7.10 13.54 7.70
C SER A 50 6.34 12.70 6.65
N GLY A 51 6.35 11.37 6.79
CA GLY A 51 5.68 10.45 5.85
C GLY A 51 6.46 10.22 4.56
N THR A 52 7.79 10.36 4.62
CA THR A 52 8.71 10.33 3.46
C THR A 52 9.83 9.31 3.68
N ILE A 53 10.60 9.03 2.63
CA ILE A 53 11.94 8.44 2.71
C ILE A 53 12.88 9.32 1.88
N ASP A 54 14.17 9.25 2.15
CA ASP A 54 15.20 9.72 1.22
C ASP A 54 15.70 8.50 0.42
N TYR A 55 15.76 8.63 -0.91
CA TYR A 55 16.04 7.56 -1.88
C TYR A 55 17.17 8.01 -2.83
N PRO A 56 18.09 7.11 -3.26
CA PRO A 56 19.15 7.44 -4.22
C PRO A 56 18.61 8.09 -5.49
N PHE A 57 19.31 9.13 -5.95
CA PHE A 57 19.00 9.98 -7.12
C PHE A 57 17.68 10.77 -7.06
N LEU A 58 16.57 10.16 -6.61
CA LEU A 58 15.25 10.78 -6.54
C LEU A 58 15.05 11.69 -5.31
N GLY A 59 15.96 11.62 -4.33
CA GLY A 59 15.90 12.41 -3.12
C GLY A 59 14.68 12.04 -2.27
N ARG A 60 13.91 13.03 -1.83
CA ARG A 60 12.82 12.81 -0.87
C ARG A 60 11.52 12.40 -1.52
N ILE A 61 11.13 11.14 -1.34
CA ILE A 61 9.87 10.58 -1.86
C ILE A 61 8.82 10.55 -0.75
N LYS A 62 7.57 10.95 -1.06
CA LYS A 62 6.42 10.88 -0.14
C LYS A 62 5.68 9.55 -0.26
N LEU A 63 5.64 8.79 0.84
CA LEU A 63 5.03 7.46 0.90
C LEU A 63 3.72 7.44 1.69
N LYS A 64 3.54 8.35 2.65
CA LYS A 64 2.33 8.41 3.48
C LYS A 64 1.07 8.56 2.64
N GLY A 65 0.15 7.60 2.77
CA GLY A 65 -1.13 7.53 2.07
C GLY A 65 -1.10 6.73 0.76
N LYS A 66 0.08 6.29 0.29
CA LYS A 66 0.24 5.43 -0.89
C LYS A 66 0.22 3.95 -0.54
N THR A 67 -0.19 3.13 -1.49
CA THR A 67 0.04 1.68 -1.53
C THR A 67 1.47 1.36 -1.98
N THR A 68 1.91 0.10 -1.81
CA THR A 68 3.20 -0.37 -2.34
C THR A 68 3.29 -0.21 -3.86
N GLU A 69 2.18 -0.44 -4.58
CA GLU A 69 2.11 -0.28 -6.04
C GLU A 69 2.27 1.19 -6.48
N GLU A 70 1.65 2.13 -5.78
CA GLU A 70 1.79 3.58 -6.05
C GLU A 70 3.18 4.14 -5.67
N VAL A 71 3.92 3.45 -4.81
CA VAL A 71 5.33 3.75 -4.52
C VAL A 71 6.23 3.13 -5.58
N LYS A 72 5.98 1.87 -5.96
CA LYS A 72 6.67 1.17 -7.05
C LYS A 72 6.63 1.98 -8.35
N ALA A 73 5.44 2.44 -8.76
CA ALA A 73 5.26 3.29 -9.94
C ALA A 73 6.05 4.60 -9.81
N ALA A 74 5.94 5.31 -8.69
CA ALA A 74 6.64 6.58 -8.48
C ALA A 74 8.18 6.45 -8.51
N ILE A 75 8.74 5.32 -8.04
CA ILE A 75 10.17 5.05 -8.09
C ILE A 75 10.59 4.61 -9.50
N HIS A 76 9.81 3.74 -10.15
CA HIS A 76 9.99 3.34 -11.55
C HIS A 76 10.06 4.57 -12.46
N ASP A 77 9.06 5.43 -12.41
CA ASP A 77 8.94 6.61 -13.28
C ASP A 77 10.06 7.61 -13.02
N GLY A 78 10.46 7.80 -11.76
CA GLY A 78 11.60 8.64 -11.40
C GLY A 78 12.95 8.09 -11.86
N LEU A 79 13.17 6.78 -11.79
CA LEU A 79 14.40 6.15 -12.29
C LEU A 79 14.44 6.10 -13.83
N LEU A 80 13.28 6.00 -14.49
CA LEU A 80 13.15 6.04 -15.95
C LEU A 80 13.50 7.43 -16.53
N ASP A 81 13.36 8.50 -15.73
CA ASP A 81 13.70 9.88 -16.10
C ASP A 81 15.22 10.14 -16.06
N GLY A 82 15.96 9.41 -16.91
CA GLY A 82 17.37 9.65 -17.20
C GLY A 82 18.40 8.87 -16.37
N TYR A 83 17.97 7.99 -15.45
CA TYR A 83 18.88 7.12 -14.68
C TYR A 83 18.98 5.70 -15.24
N LEU A 84 17.85 5.08 -15.59
CA LEU A 84 17.76 3.69 -16.06
C LEU A 84 16.81 3.56 -17.26
N ILE A 85 17.11 2.64 -18.18
CA ILE A 85 16.33 2.43 -19.41
C ILE A 85 15.04 1.61 -19.15
N ASN A 86 15.08 0.68 -18.21
CA ASN A 86 13.96 -0.20 -17.87
C ASN A 86 14.06 -0.68 -16.40
N PRO A 87 13.82 0.20 -15.41
CA PRO A 87 14.00 -0.13 -13.99
C PRO A 87 12.93 -1.12 -13.50
N ASN A 88 13.33 -2.35 -13.15
CA ASN A 88 12.40 -3.32 -12.56
C ASN A 88 12.40 -3.21 -11.03
N VAL A 89 11.41 -2.51 -10.49
CA VAL A 89 11.30 -2.15 -9.07
C VAL A 89 10.30 -3.05 -8.33
N PHE A 90 10.70 -3.55 -7.16
CA PHE A 90 9.84 -4.26 -6.21
C PHE A 90 9.77 -3.49 -4.90
N VAL A 91 8.56 -3.34 -4.33
CA VAL A 91 8.34 -2.65 -3.06
C VAL A 91 7.51 -3.54 -2.15
N SER A 92 7.99 -3.80 -0.94
CA SER A 92 7.32 -4.63 0.06
C SER A 92 7.35 -3.99 1.45
N VAL A 93 6.37 -4.32 2.29
CA VAL A 93 6.37 -3.93 3.70
C VAL A 93 7.05 -5.03 4.50
N VAL A 94 8.15 -4.70 5.16
CA VAL A 94 8.91 -5.59 6.06
C VAL A 94 8.27 -5.62 7.44
N MET A 95 7.85 -4.45 7.94
CA MET A 95 7.17 -4.32 9.23
C MET A 95 6.10 -3.24 9.15
N TYR A 96 4.86 -3.61 9.45
CA TYR A 96 3.76 -2.66 9.60
C TYR A 96 3.85 -1.95 10.95
N ARG A 97 3.53 -0.65 10.99
CA ARG A 97 3.42 0.09 12.24
C ARG A 97 2.38 -0.55 13.17
N PRO A 98 2.63 -0.58 14.50
CA PRO A 98 1.64 -1.06 15.45
C PRO A 98 0.47 -0.07 15.58
N TYR A 99 -0.69 -0.60 15.99
CA TYR A 99 -1.82 0.21 16.46
C TYR A 99 -1.92 0.11 17.99
N PHE A 100 -2.20 1.23 18.63
CA PHE A 100 -2.38 1.30 20.08
C PHE A 100 -3.86 1.22 20.42
N ILE A 101 -4.28 0.15 21.10
CA ILE A 101 -5.65 -0.03 21.59
C ILE A 101 -5.69 0.43 23.06
N ASN A 102 -6.53 1.43 23.32
CA ASN A 102 -6.73 2.06 24.63
C ASN A 102 -8.23 2.12 24.96
N GLY A 103 -8.58 2.26 26.24
CA GLY A 103 -9.95 2.35 26.73
C GLY A 103 -10.37 1.12 27.53
N GLN A 104 -11.67 0.83 27.59
CA GLN A 104 -12.24 -0.27 28.39
C GLN A 104 -12.10 -1.63 27.69
N VAL A 105 -10.85 -2.02 27.42
CA VAL A 105 -10.48 -3.32 26.83
C VAL A 105 -9.80 -4.21 27.86
N LYS A 106 -9.90 -5.54 27.71
CA LYS A 106 -9.29 -6.50 28.64
C LYS A 106 -7.75 -6.40 28.69
N THR A 107 -7.13 -5.96 27.60
CA THR A 107 -5.70 -5.73 27.50
C THR A 107 -5.48 -4.52 26.60
N SER A 108 -4.97 -3.44 27.16
CA SER A 108 -4.52 -2.26 26.41
C SER A 108 -3.07 -2.45 25.98
N GLY A 109 -2.69 -1.93 24.81
CA GLY A 109 -1.31 -2.01 24.35
C GLY A 109 -1.11 -1.82 22.85
N SER A 110 0.12 -2.10 22.43
CA SER A 110 0.55 -2.10 21.04
C SER A 110 0.23 -3.45 20.38
N TYR A 111 -0.54 -3.43 19.31
CA TYR A 111 -0.88 -4.62 18.51
C TYR A 111 -0.23 -4.54 17.12
N PRO A 112 0.40 -5.62 16.63
CA PRO A 112 0.90 -5.68 15.26
C PRO A 112 -0.26 -5.63 14.26
N TYR A 113 -0.09 -4.88 13.17
CA TYR A 113 -1.05 -4.85 12.08
C TYR A 113 -0.83 -6.02 11.12
N TYR A 114 -1.93 -6.62 10.67
CA TYR A 114 -1.96 -7.59 9.58
C TYR A 114 -3.02 -7.16 8.54
N PRO A 115 -2.72 -7.22 7.23
CA PRO A 115 -3.73 -6.98 6.19
C PRO A 115 -4.95 -7.89 6.36
N GLY A 116 -6.15 -7.32 6.23
CA GLY A 116 -7.41 -8.05 6.41
C GLY A 116 -7.90 -8.15 7.87
N LEU A 117 -7.18 -7.59 8.84
CA LEU A 117 -7.65 -7.49 10.22
C LEU A 117 -8.86 -6.54 10.29
N THR A 118 -10.01 -7.07 10.74
CA THR A 118 -11.23 -6.30 11.01
C THR A 118 -11.16 -5.68 12.41
N VAL A 119 -11.69 -4.47 12.54
CA VAL A 119 -11.81 -3.71 13.81
C VAL A 119 -13.25 -3.74 14.29
#